data_AF-A0A969M8Y2-F1
#
_entry.id   AF-A0A969M8Y2-F1
#
_cell.length_a   1.000
_cell.length_b   1.000
_cell.length_c   1.000
_cell.angle_alpha   90.00
_cell.angle_beta   90.00
_cell.angle_gamma   90.00
#
_symmetry.space_group_name_H-M   'P 1'
#
loop_
_entity.id
_entity.type
_entity.pdbx_description
1 polymer ?
#
loop_
_entity_poly.entity_id
_entity_poly.type
_entity_poly.pdbx_seq_one_letter_code
_entity_poly.pdbx_strand_id
1 'polypeptide(L)' 'FLAPSLDLTLHFLEDTTRDQVLVHSYCRRARRGYATAEVELWDEDRRLLAYGTQVMMLRRWPTPPAP' A
#
# COMPACT_ATOMS: atom_id res chain seq x y z
N PHE A 1 -8.21 10.99 -6.53
CA PHE A 1 -6.96 10.84 -7.32
C PHE A 1 -6.96 9.42 -7.88
N LEU A 2 -6.46 9.23 -9.09
CA LEU A 2 -6.09 7.91 -9.61
C LEU A 2 -4.69 7.59 -9.08
N ALA A 3 -4.53 6.41 -8.49
CA ALA A 3 -3.27 5.96 -7.90
C ALA A 3 -2.86 4.56 -8.43
N PRO A 4 -2.74 4.35 -9.75
CA PRO A 4 -2.30 3.06 -10.26
C PRO A 4 -0.91 2.72 -9.71
N SER A 5 -0.73 1.45 -9.36
CA SER A 5 0.55 0.89 -8.98
C SER A 5 1.54 1.04 -10.13
N LEU A 6 2.74 1.52 -9.81
CA LEU A 6 3.89 1.49 -10.70
C LEU A 6 4.81 0.32 -10.36
N ASP A 7 5.00 0.08 -9.06
CA ASP A 7 5.74 -1.06 -8.52
C ASP A 7 5.07 -1.55 -7.24
N LEU A 8 5.12 -2.86 -7.02
CA LEU A 8 4.69 -3.50 -5.78
C LEU A 8 5.63 -4.68 -5.50
N THR A 9 6.33 -4.60 -4.38
CA THR A 9 7.21 -5.66 -3.89
C THR A 9 6.68 -6.17 -2.56
N LEU A 10 6.62 -7.50 -2.40
CA LEU A 10 6.21 -8.17 -1.18
C LEU A 10 7.23 -9.25 -0.82
N HIS A 11 7.54 -9.35 0.47
CA HIS A 11 8.32 -10.42 1.07
C HIS A 11 7.42 -11.16 2.05
N PHE A 12 7.10 -12.41 1.73
CA PHE A 12 6.39 -13.31 2.65
C PHE A 12 7.40 -13.91 3.62
N LEU A 13 7.09 -13.82 4.91
CA LEU A 13 7.99 -14.21 6.00
C LEU A 13 7.47 -15.44 6.73
N GLU A 14 6.14 -15.54 6.89
CA GLU A 14 5.47 -16.63 7.62
C GLU A 14 4.15 -16.99 6.95
N ASP A 15 3.76 -18.26 7.03
CA ASP A 15 2.42 -18.71 6.69
C ASP A 15 1.44 -18.46 7.84
N THR A 16 0.14 -18.38 7.53
CA THR A 16 -0.91 -18.30 8.55
C THR A 16 -2.16 -19.06 8.12
N THR A 17 -2.86 -19.64 9.10
CA THR A 17 -4.20 -20.23 8.91
C THR A 17 -5.30 -19.29 9.40
N ARG A 18 -4.95 -18.08 9.86
CA ARG A 18 -5.92 -17.08 10.29
C ARG A 18 -6.66 -16.53 9.07
N ASP A 19 -7.97 -16.34 9.22
CA ASP A 19 -8.84 -15.80 8.18
C ASP A 19 -8.73 -14.28 8.05
N GLN A 20 -8.28 -13.61 9.12
CA GLN A 20 -8.05 -12.17 9.16
C GLN A 20 -6.60 -11.84 9.53
N VAL A 21 -6.10 -10.76 8.94
CA VAL A 21 -4.79 -10.18 9.22
C VAL A 21 -4.93 -8.66 9.36
N LEU A 22 -4.11 -8.07 10.22
CA LEU A 22 -3.97 -6.62 10.31
C LEU A 22 -3.06 -6.13 9.18
N VAL A 23 -3.58 -5.21 8.37
CA VAL A 23 -2.79 -4.48 7.37
C VAL A 23 -2.39 -3.13 7.95
N HIS A 24 -1.10 -2.91 8.15
CA HIS A 24 -0.57 -1.63 8.60
C HIS A 24 0.21 -0.97 7.46
N SER A 25 -0.34 0.12 6.93
CA SER A 25 0.25 0.83 5.79
C SER A 25 0.72 2.23 6.19
N TYR A 26 1.94 2.59 5.78
CA TYR A 26 2.51 3.91 6.03
C TYR A 26 3.05 4.55 4.75
N CYS A 27 2.56 5.74 4.43
CA CYS A 27 3.06 6.50 3.28
C CYS A 27 4.23 7.39 3.70
N ARG A 28 5.44 6.97 3.33
CA ARG A 28 6.69 7.70 3.62
C ARG A 28 6.72 9.06 2.92
N ARG A 29 6.23 9.12 1.67
CA ARG A 29 6.26 10.34 0.86
C ARG A 29 5.20 10.33 -0.24
N ALA A 30 4.46 11.43 -0.36
CA ALA A 30 3.54 11.70 -1.48
C ALA A 30 3.82 13.08 -2.08
N ARG A 31 4.60 13.14 -3.17
CA ARG A 31 5.03 14.39 -3.81
C ARG A 31 5.27 14.17 -5.30
N ARG A 32 5.15 15.24 -6.10
CA ARG A 32 5.48 15.27 -7.53
C ARG A 32 4.78 14.18 -8.37
N GLY A 33 3.53 13.87 -8.05
CA GLY A 33 2.75 12.89 -8.80
C GLY A 33 3.09 11.43 -8.47
N TYR A 34 3.77 11.17 -7.36
CA TYR A 34 4.05 9.81 -6.88
C TYR A 34 3.78 9.69 -5.39
N ALA A 35 3.44 8.47 -4.96
CA ALA A 35 3.42 8.05 -3.56
C ALA A 35 4.31 6.82 -3.38
N THR A 36 5.14 6.83 -2.34
CA THR A 36 5.92 5.68 -1.89
C THR A 36 5.44 5.30 -0.50
N ALA A 37 4.96 4.08 -0.37
CA ALA A 37 4.42 3.54 0.87
C ALA A 37 5.04 2.19 1.20
N GLU A 38 5.00 1.85 2.48
CA GLU A 38 5.31 0.52 3.00
C GLU A 38 4.04 -0.08 3.60
N VAL A 39 4.02 -1.41 3.68
CA VAL A 39 2.93 -2.18 4.27
C VAL A 39 3.50 -3.35 5.05
N GLU A 40 2.87 -3.63 6.19
CA GLU A 40 3.11 -4.81 7.01
C GLU A 40 1.81 -5.59 7.17
N LEU A 41 1.90 -6.91 7.15
CA LEU A 41 0.81 -7.82 7.47
C LEU A 41 1.11 -8.54 8.78
N TRP A 42 0.17 -8.50 9.72
CA TRP A 42 0.31 -9.09 11.05
C TRP A 42 -0.86 -10.01 11.38
N ASP A 43 -0.61 -11.10 12.10
CA ASP A 43 -1.68 -11.92 12.69
C ASP A 43 -2.05 -11.46 14.12
N GLU A 44 -3.07 -12.10 14.71
CA GLU A 44 -3.53 -11.84 16.08
C GLU A 44 -2.49 -12.19 17.15
N ASP A 45 -1.59 -13.11 16.85
CA ASP A 45 -0.47 -13.52 17.71
C ASP A 45 0.71 -12.53 17.58
N ARG A 46 0.53 -11.43 16.82
CA ARG A 46 1.51 -10.37 16.53
C ARG A 46 2.75 -10.86 15.80
N ARG A 47 2.61 -11.90 14.98
CA ARG A 47 3.65 -12.34 14.05
C ARG A 47 3.58 -11.51 12.78
N LEU A 48 4.75 -11.07 12.31
CA LEU A 48 4.86 -10.39 11.02
C LEU A 48 4.81 -11.44 9.91
N LEU A 49 3.76 -11.42 9.12
CA LEU A 49 3.50 -12.38 8.05
C LEU A 49 4.16 -11.96 6.73
N ALA A 50 4.11 -10.67 6.43
CA ALA A 50 4.73 -10.12 5.23
C ALA A 50 5.08 -8.64 5.40
N TYR A 51 6.10 -8.21 4.66
CA TYR A 51 6.46 -6.81 4.50
C TYR A 51 6.50 -6.45 3.02
N GLY A 52 6.04 -5.26 2.68
CA GLY A 52 6.04 -4.79 1.31
C GLY A 52 6.28 -3.31 1.15
N THR A 53 6.63 -2.93 -0.07
CA THR A 53 6.70 -1.54 -0.51
C THR A 53 5.92 -1.38 -1.79
N GLN A 54 5.28 -0.22 -1.94
CA GLN A 54 4.53 0.12 -3.13
C GLN A 54 4.87 1.54 -3.60
N VAL A 55 5.06 1.68 -4.91
CA VAL A 55 5.11 2.98 -5.57
C VAL A 55 3.87 3.13 -6.45
N MET A 56 3.19 4.26 -6.33
CA MET A 56 1.99 4.59 -7.11
C MET A 56 2.16 5.93 -7.82
N MET A 57 1.58 6.06 -9.01
CA MET A 57 1.44 7.36 -9.69
C MET A 57 0.21 8.09 -9.18
N LEU A 58 0.36 9.25 -8.56
CA LEU A 58 -0.76 10.09 -8.14
C LEU A 58 -1.19 11.05 -9.24
N ARG A 59 -2.36 10.80 -9.83
CA ARG A 59 -2.99 11.66 -10.83
C ARG A 59 -4.28 12.25 -10.28
N ARG A 60 -4.48 13.57 -10.44
CA ARG A 60 -5.76 14.19 -10.08
C ARG A 60 -6.83 13.68 -11.05
N TRP A 61 -8.03 13.41 -10.54
CA TRP A 61 -9.17 13.17 -11.43
C TRP A 61 -9.42 14.47 -12.23
N PRO A 62 -9.72 14.41 -13.53
CA PRO A 62 -10.11 15.60 -14.27
C PRO A 62 -11.33 16.20 -13.58
N THR A 63 -11.23 17.41 -13.06
CA THR A 63 -12.44 18.13 -12.65
C THR A 63 -13.26 18.37 -13.91
N PRO A 64 -14.55 17.99 -13.97
CA PRO A 64 -15.39 18.33 -15.11
C PRO A 64 -15.31 19.84 -15.34
N PRO A 65 -15.38 20.33 -16.59
CA PRO A 65 -15.49 21.76 -16.82
C PRO A 65 -16.68 22.32 -16.03
N ALA A 66 -16.52 23.55 -15.52
CA ALA A 66 -17.66 24.28 -14.96
C ALA A 66 -18.75 24.41 -16.05
N PRO A 67 -20.04 24.38 -15.67
CA PRO A 67 -21.14 24.51 -16.61
C PRO A 67 -21.08 25.82 -17.42
#